data_AF-A0AAJ1TC73-F1
#
_entry.id   AF-A0AAJ1TC73-F1
#
_cell.length_a   1.000
_cell.length_b   1.000
_cell.length_c   1.000
_cell.angle_alpha   90.00
_cell.angle_beta   90.00
_cell.angle_gamma   90.00
#
_symmetry.space_group_name_H-M   'P 1'
#
loop_
_entity.id
_entity.type
_entity.pdbx_description
1 polymer ?
#
loop_
_entity_poly.entity_id
_entity_poly.type
_entity_poly.pdbx_seq_one_letter_code
_entity_poly.pdbx_strand_id
1 'polypeptide(L)'
;MIKFNVIRLLKVILKPRMIYIKDDKFLKHTKRKIQKHFTILVNDQKVKILKFKKSSYQDRFGEEISTIKLITKIDNLALRHRRVKIEIEDEPTTIGTFVAGFSRPGLRTYTYRITESDS
;
A
#
# COMPACT_ATOMS: atom_id res chain seq x y z
N MET A 1 -20.84 -4.34 74.68
CA MET A 1 -19.72 -3.76 75.49
C MET A 1 -18.45 -4.40 74.94
N ILE A 2 -17.43 -3.74 74.37
CA ILE A 2 -16.87 -2.39 74.50
C ILE A 2 -16.38 -1.92 73.11
N LYS A 3 -16.56 -0.63 72.84
CA LYS A 3 -16.07 0.16 71.70
C LYS A 3 -14.55 0.38 71.82
N PHE A 4 -13.81 0.50 70.72
CA PHE A 4 -12.84 1.60 70.57
C PHE A 4 -12.67 1.99 69.10
N ASN A 5 -12.60 3.30 68.92
CA ASN A 5 -12.76 4.07 67.71
C ASN A 5 -11.64 5.13 67.76
N VAL A 6 -10.74 5.21 66.77
CA VAL A 6 -9.80 6.33 66.57
C VAL A 6 -9.45 6.32 65.07
N ILE A 7 -10.04 7.12 64.17
CA ILE A 7 -10.02 8.57 63.93
C ILE A 7 -8.66 9.12 63.45
N ARG A 8 -8.70 9.64 62.20
CA ARG A 8 -7.85 10.68 61.54
C ARG A 8 -6.40 10.30 61.21
N LEU A 9 -5.87 10.65 60.04
CA LEU A 9 -5.83 12.00 59.48
C LEU A 9 -5.80 12.05 57.95
N LEU A 10 -6.51 13.03 57.40
CA LEU A 10 -6.39 13.54 56.04
C LEU A 10 -4.94 13.94 55.71
N LYS A 11 -4.51 13.65 54.48
CA LYS A 11 -3.70 14.61 53.72
C LYS A 11 -4.09 14.60 52.24
N VAL A 12 -4.92 15.58 51.91
CA VAL A 12 -5.15 16.06 50.55
C VAL A 12 -3.85 16.68 50.04
N ILE A 13 -3.35 16.23 48.89
CA ILE A 13 -2.40 16.98 48.07
C ILE A 13 -2.93 16.99 46.64
N LEU A 14 -3.25 18.19 46.15
CA LEU A 14 -3.69 18.45 44.78
C LEU A 14 -2.52 18.29 43.78
N LYS A 15 -2.78 17.54 42.69
CA LYS A 15 -2.35 17.63 41.26
C LYS A 15 -0.93 18.14 40.90
N PRO A 16 -0.28 17.50 39.90
CA PRO A 16 -0.45 17.97 38.52
C PRO A 16 -0.73 16.85 37.49
N ARG A 17 -1.36 17.24 36.37
CA ARG A 17 -1.48 16.45 35.13
C ARG A 17 -0.08 16.09 34.61
N MET A 18 0.13 14.84 34.20
CA MET A 18 1.07 14.50 33.14
C MET A 18 0.42 13.50 32.18
N ILE A 19 0.17 13.99 30.97
CA ILE A 19 0.01 13.20 29.76
C ILE A 19 1.37 12.57 29.49
N TYR A 20 1.45 11.25 29.39
CA TYR A 20 2.57 10.59 28.71
C TYR A 20 2.06 9.83 27.51
N ILE A 21 2.55 10.31 26.37
CA ILE A 21 2.45 9.75 25.03
C ILE A 21 3.46 8.60 24.93
N LYS A 22 3.03 7.49 24.31
CA LYS A 22 3.80 6.41 23.65
C LYS A 22 4.84 5.65 24.48
N ASP A 23 4.56 4.36 24.65
CA ASP A 23 5.59 3.32 24.54
C ASP A 23 5.03 2.06 23.87
N ASP A 24 5.11 2.09 22.54
CA ASP A 24 5.54 1.06 21.56
C ASP A 24 5.83 -0.40 21.97
N LYS A 25 5.19 -0.97 22.98
CA LYS A 25 5.42 -2.39 23.33
C LYS A 25 4.13 -3.01 23.76
N PHE A 26 3.37 -3.57 22.82
CA PHE A 26 2.60 -4.83 22.93
C PHE A 26 1.67 -4.95 21.72
N LEU A 27 2.24 -5.08 20.52
CA LEU A 27 1.51 -5.63 19.37
C LEU A 27 2.11 -6.97 18.95
N LYS A 28 2.06 -7.95 19.86
CA LYS A 28 2.03 -9.37 19.46
C LYS A 28 0.64 -9.65 18.89
N HIS A 29 0.36 -9.16 17.69
CA HIS A 29 -0.80 -9.58 16.92
C HIS A 29 -0.34 -10.22 15.63
N THR A 30 -0.51 -11.55 15.60
CA THR A 30 -0.87 -12.37 14.45
C THR A 30 -0.16 -12.01 13.14
N LYS A 31 0.60 -12.98 12.59
CA LYS A 31 0.89 -13.04 11.15
C LYS A 31 -0.44 -13.08 10.39
N ARG A 32 -1.15 -11.95 10.27
CA ARG A 32 -2.22 -11.75 9.30
C ARG A 32 -1.54 -12.12 7.99
N LYS A 33 -2.01 -13.19 7.35
CA LYS A 33 -1.77 -13.40 5.93
C LYS A 33 -2.35 -12.15 5.27
N ILE A 34 -1.51 -11.13 5.08
CA ILE A 34 -1.83 -9.97 4.27
C ILE A 34 -2.21 -10.62 2.94
N GLN A 35 -3.49 -10.58 2.58
CA GLN A 35 -3.87 -10.88 1.21
C GLN A 35 -3.27 -9.74 0.40
N LYS A 36 -2.01 -9.92 -0.03
CA LYS A 36 -1.16 -8.92 -0.68
C LYS A 36 -1.64 -8.58 -2.10
N HIS A 37 -2.91 -8.81 -2.41
CA HIS A 37 -3.47 -8.47 -3.71
C HIS A 37 -4.44 -7.32 -3.53
N PHE A 38 -4.28 -6.27 -4.33
CA PHE A 38 -5.30 -5.25 -4.51
C PHE A 38 -5.82 -5.34 -5.95
N THR A 39 -7.02 -4.81 -6.15
CA THR A 39 -7.69 -4.86 -7.44
C THR A 39 -7.51 -3.52 -8.13
N ILE A 40 -7.08 -3.56 -9.38
CA ILE A 40 -6.98 -2.39 -10.27
C ILE A 40 -7.95 -2.58 -11.43
N LEU A 41 -8.28 -1.50 -12.15
CA LEU A 41 -8.99 -1.62 -13.42
C LEU A 41 -7.98 -1.52 -14.56
N VAL A 42 -8.06 -2.46 -15.48
CA VAL A 42 -7.26 -2.50 -16.71
C VAL A 42 -8.22 -2.67 -17.88
N ASN A 43 -8.36 -1.65 -18.73
CA ASN A 43 -9.35 -1.63 -19.83
C ASN A 43 -10.75 -2.04 -19.35
N ASP A 44 -11.24 -1.39 -18.29
CA ASP A 44 -12.53 -1.65 -17.64
C ASP A 44 -12.68 -3.04 -16.98
N GLN A 45 -11.63 -3.86 -16.98
CA GLN A 45 -11.62 -5.17 -16.32
C GLN A 45 -10.92 -5.11 -14.97
N LYS A 46 -11.55 -5.71 -13.95
CA LYS A 46 -10.94 -5.86 -12.62
C LYS A 46 -9.81 -6.88 -12.64
N VAL A 47 -8.59 -6.43 -12.34
CA VAL A 47 -7.39 -7.27 -12.30
C VAL A 47 -6.81 -7.27 -10.89
N LYS A 48 -6.56 -8.47 -10.35
CA LYS A 48 -5.85 -8.61 -9.08
C LYS A 48 -4.35 -8.59 -9.33
N ILE A 49 -3.65 -7.66 -8.68
CA ILE A 49 -2.19 -7.56 -8.73
C ILE A 49 -1.61 -7.60 -7.32
N LEU A 50 -0.38 -8.09 -7.20
CA LEU A 50 0.36 -8.10 -5.93
C LEU A 50 0.93 -6.74 -5.57
N LYS A 51 1.46 -6.05 -6.58
CA LYS A 51 2.22 -4.82 -6.43
C LYS A 51 2.32 -4.12 -7.78
N PHE A 52 2.38 -2.79 -7.74
CA PHE A 52 2.87 -1.99 -8.85
C PHE A 52 4.12 -1.20 -8.46
N LYS A 53 4.91 -0.79 -9.45
CA LYS A 53 6.04 0.14 -9.28
C LYS A 53 6.06 1.11 -10.47
N LYS A 54 5.97 2.40 -10.20
CA LYS A 54 6.25 3.47 -11.18
C LYS A 54 7.75 3.81 -11.13
N SER A 55 8.33 4.11 -12.29
CA SER A 55 9.71 4.56 -12.42
C SER A 55 9.87 5.41 -13.67
N SER A 56 10.58 6.52 -13.57
CA SER A 56 11.03 7.30 -14.71
C SER A 56 12.56 7.24 -14.83
N TYR A 57 13.06 7.36 -16.06
CA TYR A 57 14.47 7.51 -16.36
C TYR A 57 14.65 8.39 -17.60
N GLN A 58 15.78 9.08 -17.70
CA GLN A 58 16.16 9.78 -18.94
C GLN A 58 16.86 8.81 -19.88
N ASP A 59 16.46 8.81 -21.15
CA ASP A 59 17.14 8.04 -22.17
C ASP A 59 18.41 8.73 -22.69
N ARG A 60 19.04 8.16 -23.73
CA ARG A 60 20.27 8.71 -24.31
C ARG A 60 20.07 10.04 -25.05
N PHE A 61 18.83 10.42 -25.31
CA PHE A 61 18.45 11.67 -25.98
C PHE A 61 17.95 12.72 -24.96
N GLY A 62 17.93 12.39 -23.67
CA GLY A 62 17.41 13.26 -22.61
C GLY A 62 15.89 13.23 -22.49
N GLU A 63 15.20 12.32 -23.20
CA GLU A 63 13.75 12.16 -23.07
C GLU A 63 13.42 11.47 -21.74
N GLU A 64 12.51 12.05 -20.96
CA GLU A 64 12.00 11.41 -19.75
C GLU A 64 11.02 10.29 -20.14
N ILE A 65 11.42 9.04 -19.87
CA ILE A 65 10.61 7.86 -20.10
C ILE A 65 10.03 7.40 -18.78
N SER A 66 8.71 7.53 -18.65
CA SER A 66 7.95 7.00 -17.52
C SER A 66 7.47 5.58 -17.79
N THR A 67 7.56 4.70 -16.79
CA THR A 67 7.18 3.29 -16.87
C THR A 67 6.39 2.86 -15.63
N ILE A 68 5.48 1.91 -15.83
CA ILE A 68 4.75 1.23 -14.77
C ILE A 68 4.92 -0.28 -14.89
N LYS A 69 5.30 -0.91 -13.78
CA LYS A 69 5.48 -2.35 -13.67
C LYS A 69 4.37 -2.93 -12.79
N LEU A 70 3.57 -3.82 -13.35
CA LEU A 70 2.50 -4.56 -12.67
C LEU A 70 2.99 -5.98 -12.36
N ILE A 71 2.85 -6.42 -11.12
CA ILE A 71 3.27 -7.75 -10.66
C ILE A 71 2.03 -8.51 -10.20
N THR A 72 1.81 -9.72 -10.73
CA THR A 72 0.66 -10.56 -10.37
C THR A 72 1.03 -12.03 -10.30
N LYS A 73 0.26 -12.82 -9.55
CA LYS A 73 0.31 -14.29 -9.60
C LYS A 73 -0.71 -14.88 -10.56
N ILE A 74 -1.77 -14.11 -10.84
CA ILE A 74 -2.93 -14.56 -11.61
C ILE A 74 -2.77 -13.97 -13.01
N ASP A 75 -2.71 -14.85 -13.99
CA ASP A 75 -2.72 -14.43 -15.37
C ASP A 75 -4.05 -13.77 -15.72
N ASN A 76 -4.00 -12.66 -16.44
CA ASN A 76 -5.19 -11.94 -16.89
C ASN A 76 -4.96 -11.48 -18.33
N LEU A 77 -5.93 -11.73 -19.20
CA LEU A 77 -5.86 -11.34 -20.61
C LEU A 77 -5.76 -9.82 -20.79
N ALA A 78 -6.38 -9.04 -19.90
CA ALA A 78 -6.31 -7.57 -19.91
C ALA A 78 -4.85 -7.05 -19.88
N LEU A 79 -3.97 -7.76 -19.16
CA LEU A 79 -2.56 -7.39 -19.03
C LEU A 79 -1.73 -7.76 -20.27
N ARG A 80 -2.26 -8.55 -21.18
CA ARG A 80 -1.55 -8.97 -22.40
C ARG A 80 -1.78 -8.01 -23.58
N HIS A 81 -2.69 -7.05 -23.45
CA HIS A 81 -2.94 -6.07 -24.51
C HIS A 81 -1.74 -5.13 -24.69
N ARG A 82 -1.50 -4.72 -25.94
CA ARG A 82 -0.42 -3.82 -26.32
C ARG A 82 -0.59 -2.43 -25.72
N ARG A 83 -1.82 -1.93 -25.63
CA ARG A 83 -2.18 -0.66 -24.98
C ARG A 83 -3.19 -0.95 -23.88
N VAL A 84 -2.96 -0.39 -22.71
CA VAL A 84 -3.82 -0.57 -21.54
C VAL A 84 -4.09 0.76 -20.85
N LYS A 85 -5.34 0.98 -20.45
CA LYS A 85 -5.75 2.02 -19.50
C LYS A 85 -5.71 1.40 -18.10
N ILE A 86 -4.88 1.95 -17.23
CA ILE A 86 -4.64 1.46 -15.87
C ILE A 86 -5.21 2.49 -14.89
N GLU A 87 -6.17 2.06 -14.08
CA GLU A 87 -6.76 2.86 -13.01
C GLU A 87 -6.45 2.19 -11.68
N ILE A 88 -5.80 2.93 -10.80
CA ILE A 88 -5.40 2.51 -9.46
C ILE A 88 -6.02 3.52 -8.50
N GLU A 89 -6.58 3.04 -7.39
CA GLU A 89 -7.11 3.89 -6.33
C GLU A 89 -6.03 4.87 -5.84
N ASP A 90 -6.41 6.14 -5.65
CA ASP A 90 -5.52 7.24 -5.24
C ASP A 90 -4.37 7.58 -6.20
N GLU A 91 -4.42 7.13 -7.45
CA GLU A 91 -3.42 7.43 -8.49
C GLU A 91 -4.08 7.95 -9.77
N PRO A 92 -3.38 8.81 -10.54
CA PRO A 92 -3.90 9.28 -11.82
C PRO A 92 -4.06 8.13 -12.81
N THR A 93 -5.14 8.21 -13.59
CA THR A 93 -5.41 7.26 -14.66
C THR A 93 -4.26 7.30 -15.66
N THR A 94 -3.68 6.13 -15.91
CA THR A 94 -2.45 6.01 -16.70
C THR A 94 -2.71 5.17 -17.94
N ILE A 95 -2.35 5.68 -19.11
CA ILE A 95 -2.37 4.90 -20.35
C ILE A 95 -0.95 4.43 -20.64
N GLY A 96 -0.80 3.12 -20.76
CA GLY A 96 0.48 2.46 -20.94
C GLY A 96 0.55 1.64 -22.23
N THR A 97 1.71 1.66 -22.88
CA THR A 97 2.05 0.75 -23.98
C THR A 97 2.98 -0.35 -23.48
N PHE A 98 2.68 -1.61 -23.81
CA PHE A 98 3.46 -2.76 -23.37
C PHE A 98 4.90 -2.69 -23.89
N VAL A 99 5.85 -2.89 -22.97
CA VAL A 99 7.28 -2.89 -23.24
C VAL A 99 7.85 -4.29 -23.12
N ALA A 100 7.62 -4.92 -21.96
CA ALA A 100 8.21 -6.21 -21.65
C ALA A 100 7.42 -6.95 -20.58
N GLY A 101 7.42 -8.28 -20.69
CA GLY A 101 6.88 -9.19 -19.71
C GLY A 101 7.95 -10.14 -19.22
N PHE A 102 7.94 -10.45 -17.92
CA PHE A 102 8.82 -11.48 -17.36
C PHE A 102 8.00 -12.41 -16.46
N SER A 103 8.15 -13.72 -16.68
CA SER A 103 7.39 -14.74 -15.96
C SER A 103 8.36 -15.70 -15.27
N ARG A 104 8.12 -15.91 -13.97
CA ARG A 104 8.67 -17.01 -13.17
C ARG A 104 7.53 -17.92 -12.74
N PRO A 105 7.79 -19.18 -12.36
CA PRO A 105 6.75 -20.05 -11.80
C PRO A 105 5.98 -19.33 -10.68
N GLY A 106 4.66 -19.12 -10.89
CA GLY A 106 3.77 -18.46 -9.93
C GLY A 106 3.92 -16.93 -9.79
N LEU A 107 4.70 -16.25 -10.65
CA LEU A 107 4.85 -14.80 -10.63
C LEU A 107 5.03 -14.22 -12.05
N ARG A 108 4.15 -13.31 -12.43
CA ARG A 108 4.19 -12.60 -13.72
C ARG A 108 4.39 -11.12 -13.50
N THR A 109 5.18 -10.51 -14.37
CA THR A 109 5.49 -9.09 -14.37
C THR A 109 5.21 -8.53 -15.74
N TYR A 110 4.48 -7.42 -15.81
CA TYR A 110 4.15 -6.69 -17.02
C TYR A 110 4.66 -5.26 -16.87
N THR A 111 5.44 -4.79 -17.85
CA THR A 111 6.00 -3.45 -17.84
C THR A 111 5.42 -2.67 -19.00
N TYR A 112 4.91 -1.48 -18.72
CA TYR A 112 4.35 -0.56 -19.69
C TYR A 112 5.10 0.76 -19.66
N ARG A 113 5.32 1.37 -20.82
CA ARG A 113 5.73 2.76 -20.96
C ARG A 113 4.49 3.63 -20.87
N ILE A 114 4.48 4.59 -19.97
CA ILE A 114 3.39 5.55 -19.80
C ILE A 114 3.42 6.49 -21.01
N THR A 115 2.30 6.60 -21.71
CA THR A 115 2.15 7.48 -22.89
C THR A 115 1.30 8.70 -22.57
N GLU A 116 0.27 8.54 -21.75
CA GLU A 116 -0.62 9.62 -21.31
C GLU A 116 -0.95 9.37 -19.83
N SER A 117 -0.95 10.42 -19.03
CA SER A 117 -1.42 10.40 -17.65
C SER A 117 -2.25 11.66 -17.45
N ASP A 118 -3.56 11.50 -17.29
CA ASP A 118 -4.47 12.60 -16.97
C ASP A 118 -4.11 13.08 -15.56
N SER A 119 -3.71 14.34 -15.45
CA SER A 119 -3.23 14.98 -14.20
C SER A 119 -4.32 15.84 -13.59
#